data_AF-A0A2V8BBY3-F1
#
_entry.id   AF-A0A2V8BBY3-F1
#
_cell.length_a   1.000
_cell.length_b   1.000
_cell.length_c   1.000
_cell.angle_alpha   90.00
_cell.angle_beta   90.00
_cell.angle_gamma   90.00
#
_symmetry.space_group_name_H-M   'P 1'
#
loop_
_entity.id
_entity.type
_entity.pdbx_description
1 polymer ?
#
loop_
_entity_poly.entity_id
_entity_poly.type
_entity_poly.pdbx_seq_one_letter_code
_entity_poly.pdbx_strand_id
1 'polypeptide(L)' 'MTSLPPAYEPLIGPIHEYDHTVGQSITGGYVYRGSALGSAFQGRYFFADFIQGRVWSLGLTIDPGTREARA' A
#
# COMPACT_ATOMS: atom_id res chain seq x y z
N MET A 1 22.48 4.45 17.55
CA MET A 1 21.65 3.27 17.86
C MET A 1 20.83 3.58 19.10
N THR A 2 19.62 4.11 18.94
CA THR A 2 18.67 4.30 20.04
C THR A 2 17.82 3.04 20.16
N SER A 3 18.19 2.10 21.05
CA SER A 3 17.41 0.88 21.31
C SER A 3 16.26 1.16 22.26
N LEU A 4 15.41 2.13 21.92
CA LEU A 4 14.15 2.30 22.64
C LEU A 4 13.18 1.20 22.19
N PRO A 5 12.47 0.54 23.11
CA PRO A 5 11.43 -0.40 22.72
C PRO A 5 10.34 0.33 21.94
N PRO A 6 9.64 -0.36 21.01
CA PRO A 6 8.54 0.22 20.28
C PRO A 6 7.45 0.69 21.25
N ALA A 7 6.79 1.80 20.91
CA ALA A 7 5.72 2.35 21.74
C ALA A 7 4.45 1.46 21.78
N TYR A 8 4.31 0.54 20.84
CA TYR A 8 3.18 -0.38 20.74
C TYR A 8 3.60 -1.71 20.10
N GLU A 9 3.05 -2.80 20.61
CA GLU A 9 3.20 -4.15 20.08
C GLU A 9 1.81 -4.82 19.93
N PRO A 10 1.63 -5.72 18.96
CA PRO A 10 2.62 -6.19 18.00
C PRO A 10 2.92 -5.18 16.88
N LEU A 11 4.15 -5.22 16.35
CA LEU A 11 4.50 -4.47 15.14
C LEU A 11 3.84 -5.12 13.93
N ILE A 12 3.22 -4.28 13.09
CA ILE A 12 2.61 -4.70 11.83
C ILE A 12 3.54 -4.25 10.70
N GLY A 13 3.98 -5.21 9.89
CA GLY A 13 4.80 -4.92 8.71
C GLY A 13 4.02 -4.15 7.64
N PRO A 14 4.70 -3.40 6.76
CA PRO A 14 4.03 -2.75 5.65
C PRO A 14 3.42 -3.79 4.70
N ILE A 15 2.26 -3.46 4.11
CA ILE A 15 1.64 -4.28 3.06
C ILE A 15 2.53 -4.29 1.80
N HIS A 16 3.16 -3.15 1.51
CA HIS A 16 4.08 -3.00 0.39
C HIS A 16 5.11 -1.91 0.71
N GLU A 17 6.35 -2.19 0.36
CA GLU A 17 7.47 -1.26 0.40
C GLU A 17 8.37 -1.50 -0.82
N TYR A 18 9.17 -0.50 -1.15
CA TYR A 18 10.21 -0.60 -2.16
C TYR A 18 11.42 0.23 -1.75
N ASP A 19 12.58 -0.12 -2.32
CA ASP A 19 13.83 0.57 -2.03
C ASP A 19 13.83 2.02 -2.54
N HIS A 20 14.59 2.90 -1.88
CA HIS A 20 14.69 4.32 -2.24
C HIS A 20 15.34 4.61 -3.60
N THR A 21 15.93 3.60 -4.23
CA THR A 21 16.37 3.63 -5.63
C THR A 21 15.21 3.49 -6.62
N VAL A 22 14.06 2.95 -6.20
CA VAL A 22 12.84 2.78 -7.01
C VAL A 22 11.90 3.98 -6.88
N GLY A 23 11.72 4.51 -5.65
CA GLY A 23 10.96 5.71 -5.36
C GLY A 23 11.23 6.22 -3.95
N GLN A 24 10.75 7.41 -3.59
CA GLN A 24 11.17 8.05 -2.33
C GLN A 24 10.04 8.62 -1.49
N SER A 25 8.82 8.71 -2.01
CA SER A 25 7.73 9.33 -1.28
C SER A 25 6.38 8.87 -1.78
N ILE A 26 5.85 7.78 -1.21
CA ILE A 26 4.43 7.44 -1.36
C ILE A 26 3.63 8.51 -0.59
N THR A 27 2.87 9.33 -1.32
CA THR A 27 2.09 10.43 -0.70
C THR A 27 0.64 10.06 -0.46
N GLY A 28 0.13 9.02 -1.11
CA GLY A 28 -1.22 8.53 -0.88
C GLY A 28 -1.69 7.55 -1.94
N GLY A 29 -2.95 7.17 -1.82
CA GLY A 29 -3.57 6.24 -2.73
C GLY A 29 -5.08 6.14 -2.59
N TYR A 30 -5.69 5.32 -3.47
CA TYR A 30 -7.13 5.15 -3.59
C TYR A 30 -7.48 3.73 -4.01
N VAL A 31 -8.46 3.12 -3.35
CA VAL A 31 -9.05 1.86 -3.80
C VAL A 31 -10.04 2.14 -4.92
N TYR A 32 -9.73 1.68 -6.12
CA TYR A 32 -10.55 1.91 -7.29
C TYR A 32 -11.88 1.14 -7.21
N ARG A 33 -12.99 1.87 -7.24
CA ARG A 33 -14.37 1.34 -7.23
C ARG A 33 -15.18 1.76 -8.46
N GLY A 34 -14.51 2.30 -9.49
CA GLY A 34 -15.14 2.73 -10.73
C GLY A 34 -15.31 1.61 -11.75
N SER A 35 -15.91 1.94 -12.88
CA SER A 35 -16.13 1.03 -14.01
C SER A 35 -15.25 1.32 -15.24
N ALA A 36 -14.70 2.53 -15.35
CA ALA A 36 -13.99 3.01 -16.53
C ALA A 36 -12.73 2.20 -16.92
N LEU A 37 -12.01 1.62 -15.95
CA LEU A 37 -10.79 0.83 -16.21
C LEU A 37 -11.08 -0.65 -16.47
N GLY A 38 -12.34 -1.09 -16.32
CA GLY A 38 -12.73 -2.50 -16.42
C GLY A 38 -12.63 -3.28 -15.11
N SER A 39 -13.21 -4.50 -15.11
CA SER A 39 -13.39 -5.33 -13.91
C SER A 39 -12.07 -5.75 -13.25
N ALA A 40 -11.00 -5.92 -14.03
CA ALA A 40 -9.68 -6.30 -13.53
C ALA A 40 -9.03 -5.28 -12.58
N PHE A 41 -9.57 -4.05 -12.54
CA PHE A 41 -9.09 -2.97 -11.66
C PHE A 41 -9.98 -2.72 -10.45
N GLN A 42 -11.17 -3.32 -10.40
CA GLN A 42 -12.06 -3.15 -9.26
C GLN A 42 -11.42 -3.70 -7.98
N GLY A 43 -11.42 -2.91 -6.92
CA GLY A 43 -10.82 -3.26 -5.64
C GLY A 43 -9.31 -3.12 -5.56
N ARG A 44 -8.61 -2.79 -6.67
CA ARG A 44 -7.18 -2.52 -6.62
C ARG A 44 -6.87 -1.21 -5.90
N TYR A 45 -5.80 -1.20 -5.13
CA TYR A 45 -5.30 -0.01 -4.47
C TYR A 45 -4.26 0.68 -5.35
N PHE A 46 -4.58 1.86 -5.86
CA PHE A 46 -3.66 2.70 -6.60
C PHE A 46 -2.91 3.63 -5.64
N PHE A 47 -1.63 3.86 -5.87
CA PHE A 47 -0.84 4.79 -5.05
C PHE A 47 0.20 5.49 -5.91
N ALA A 48 0.63 6.66 -5.45
CA ALA A 48 1.55 7.51 -6.18
C ALA A 48 2.81 7.82 -5.38
N ASP A 49 3.95 7.80 -6.08
CA ASP A 49 5.21 8.37 -5.60
C ASP A 49 5.37 9.79 -6.13
N PHE A 50 5.49 10.75 -5.22
CA PHE A 50 5.59 12.16 -5.58
C PHE A 50 6.93 12.53 -6.22
N ILE A 51 8.04 11.95 -5.74
CA ILE A 51 9.37 12.29 -6.21
C ILE A 51 9.62 11.74 -7.62
N GLN A 52 9.18 10.50 -7.87
CA GLN A 52 9.34 9.85 -9.17
C GLN A 52 8.19 10.16 -10.15
N GLY A 53 7.08 10.74 -9.67
CA GLY A 53 5.90 11.01 -10.48
C GLY A 53 5.24 9.76 -11.06
N ARG A 54 5.32 8.63 -10.33
CA ARG A 54 4.82 7.32 -10.79
C ARG A 54 3.56 6.92 -10.05
N VAL A 55 2.69 6.20 -10.75
CA VAL A 55 1.48 5.58 -10.19
C VAL A 55 1.57 4.08 -10.39
N TRP A 56 1.30 3.32 -9.34
CA TRP A 56 1.20 1.86 -9.37
C TRP A 56 -0.14 1.41 -8.81
N SER A 57 -0.42 0.11 -8.91
CA SER A 57 -1.60 -0.51 -8.31
C SER A 57 -1.28 -1.87 -7.71
N LEU A 58 -1.83 -2.15 -6.53
CA LEU A 58 -1.77 -3.45 -5.85
C LEU A 58 -3.12 -4.16 -5.97
N GLY A 59 -3.09 -5.46 -6.23
CA GLY A 59 -4.25 -6.32 -5.99
C GLY A 59 -4.26 -6.67 -4.51
N LEU A 60 -5.34 -6.34 -3.80
CA LEU A 60 -5.44 -6.65 -2.38
C LEU A 60 -6.27 -7.91 -2.16
N THR A 61 -5.76 -8.79 -1.30
CA THR A 61 -6.53 -9.87 -0.68
C THR A 61 -6.93 -9.44 0.73
N ILE A 62 -8.22 -9.53 1.05
CA ILE A 62 -8.74 -9.14 2.36
C ILE A 62 -9.12 -10.41 3.12
N ASP A 63 -8.59 -10.56 4.33
CA ASP A 63 -9.02 -11.62 5.24
C ASP A 63 -10.47 -11.34 5.71
N PRO A 64 -11.42 -12.27 5.53
CA PRO A 64 -12.82 -12.04 5.86
C PRO A 64 -13.10 -11.95 7.37
N GLY A 65 -12.26 -12.54 8.21
CA GLY A 65 -12.39 -12.52 9.67
C GLY A 65 -11.76 -11.30 10.31
N THR A 66 -10.54 -10.93 9.89
CA THR A 66 -9.78 -9.83 10.50
C THR A 66 -9.91 -8.50 9.76
N ARG A 67 -10.36 -8.52 8.50
CA ARG A 67 -10.37 -7.38 7.56
C ARG A 67 -8.98 -6.81 7.27
N GLU A 68 -7.93 -7.58 7.55
CA GLU A 68 -6.57 -7.21 7.19
C GLU A 68 -6.37 -7.33 5.67
N ALA A 69 -5.70 -6.35 5.08
CA ALA A 69 -5.35 -6.34 3.66
C ALA A 69 -3.92 -6.82 3.43
N ARG A 70 -3.72 -7.63 2.38
CA ARG A 70 -2.41 -8.14 1.92
C ARG A 70 -2.28 -7.95 0.41
N ALA A 71 -1.07 -7.70 -0.08
CA ALA A 71 -0.77 -7.52 -1.51
C ALA A 71 0.07 -8.66 -2.07
#